data_AF-A0A7T8KHB8-F1
#
_entry.id   AF-A0A7T8KHB8-F1
#
_cell.length_a   1.000
_cell.length_b   1.000
_cell.length_c   1.000
_cell.angle_alpha   90.00
_cell.angle_beta   90.00
_cell.angle_gamma   90.00
#
_symmetry.space_group_name_H-M   'P 1'
#
loop_
_entity.id
_entity.type
_entity.pdbx_description
1 polymer ?
#
loop_
_entity_poly.entity_id
_entity_poly.type
_entity_poly.pdbx_seq_one_letter_code
_entity_poly.pdbx_strand_id
1 'polypeptide(L)' 'VDRTTIIWDSQTGNHKQQFAFHSAPALDVDWQTDESFASCSTDKCIHVCKLGVEKPIKSFYGHTNE' A
#
# COMPACT_ATOMS: atom_id res chain seq x y z
N VAL A 1 3.16 5.61 14.72
CA VAL A 1 3.84 4.81 13.68
C VAL A 1 3.12 5.07 12.36
N ASP A 2 3.85 5.24 11.27
CA ASP A 2 3.28 5.52 9.95
C ASP A 2 2.52 4.29 9.41
N ARG A 3 1.41 4.54 8.72
CA ARG A 3 0.45 3.55 8.22
C ARG A 3 0.22 3.70 6.73
N THR A 4 1.12 4.43 6.06
CA THR A 4 0.93 4.85 4.68
C THR A 4 1.95 4.22 3.77
N THR A 5 1.52 3.94 2.55
CA THR A 5 2.39 3.61 1.42
C THR A 5 2.41 4.80 0.48
N ILE A 6 3.60 5.21 0.03
CA ILE A 6 3.76 6.43 -0.78
C ILE A 6 4.49 6.08 -2.07
N ILE A 7 3.92 6.53 -3.20
CA ILE A 7 4.58 6.49 -4.50
C ILE A 7 5.35 7.78 -4.68
N TRP A 8 6.63 7.65 -4.98
CA TRP A 8 7.54 8.75 -5.19
C TRP A 8 7.97 8.82 -6.66
N ASP A 9 8.16 10.04 -7.15
CA ASP A 9 8.91 10.25 -8.37
C ASP A 9 10.40 10.05 -8.07
N SER A 10 11.05 9.07 -8.70
CA SER A 10 12.45 8.76 -8.42
C SER A 10 13.42 9.82 -8.96
N GLN A 11 13.02 10.63 -9.93
CA GLN A 11 13.87 11.66 -10.51
C GLN A 11 13.81 12.95 -9.68
N THR A 12 12.61 13.34 -9.25
CA THR A 12 12.42 14.62 -8.53
C THR A 12 12.36 14.47 -7.02
N GLY A 13 12.12 13.25 -6.51
CA GLY A 13 11.88 13.01 -5.08
C GLY A 13 10.53 13.52 -4.59
N ASN A 14 9.61 13.94 -5.48
CA ASN A 14 8.29 14.39 -5.08
C ASN A 14 7.36 13.20 -4.80
N HIS A 15 6.51 13.31 -3.80
CA HIS A 15 5.43 12.34 -3.60
C HIS A 15 4.39 12.53 -4.72
N LYS A 16 4.01 11.44 -5.38
CA LYS A 16 3.01 11.43 -6.46
C LYS A 16 1.63 11.02 -5.95
N GLN A 17 1.60 10.04 -5.05
CA GLN A 17 0.37 9.50 -4.51
C GLN A 17 0.63 8.86 -3.15
N GLN A 18 -0.32 8.99 -2.23
CA GLN A 18 -0.27 8.37 -0.91
C GLN A 18 -1.50 7.50 -0.69
N PHE A 19 -1.27 6.33 -0.11
CA PHE A 19 -2.27 5.33 0.24
C PHE A 19 -2.30 5.18 1.75
N ALA A 20 -3.38 5.63 2.39
CA ALA A 20 -3.50 5.76 3.84
C ALA A 20 -4.74 5.02 4.39
N PHE A 21 -4.98 3.79 3.92
CA PHE A 21 -6.13 2.98 4.33
C PHE A 21 -5.79 1.93 5.41
N HIS A 22 -4.51 1.61 5.65
CA HIS A 22 -4.13 0.69 6.71
C HIS A 22 -4.44 1.31 8.08
N SER A 23 -5.02 0.50 8.96
CA SER A 23 -5.40 0.96 10.31
C SER A 23 -4.24 0.85 11.31
N ALA A 24 -3.21 0.08 10.96
CA ALA A 24 -2.00 -0.16 11.73
C ALA A 24 -0.75 0.00 10.84
N PRO A 25 0.48 -0.11 11.38
CA PRO A 25 1.71 0.12 10.63
C PRO A 25 1.80 -0.70 9.35
N ALA A 26 2.21 -0.06 8.25
CA ALA A 26 2.56 -0.78 7.03
C ALA A 26 3.90 -1.51 7.25
N LEU A 27 3.99 -2.76 6.80
CA LEU A 27 5.15 -3.63 7.03
C LEU A 27 5.97 -3.84 5.77
N ASP A 28 5.29 -4.09 4.65
CA ASP A 28 5.94 -4.43 3.39
C ASP A 28 5.09 -4.01 2.19
N VAL A 29 5.77 -3.89 1.04
CA VAL A 29 5.17 -3.60 -0.26
C VAL A 29 5.86 -4.41 -1.35
N ASP A 30 5.09 -4.93 -2.30
CA ASP A 30 5.64 -5.66 -3.45
C ASP A 30 4.94 -5.28 -4.76
N TRP A 31 5.70 -5.11 -5.83
CA TRP A 31 5.19 -4.69 -7.13
C TRP A 31 4.73 -5.90 -7.93
N GLN A 32 3.52 -5.81 -8.48
CA GLN A 32 3.00 -6.78 -9.45
C GLN A 32 3.31 -6.34 -10.89
N THR A 33 3.17 -5.04 -11.16
CA THR A 33 3.43 -4.39 -12.46
C THR A 33 3.93 -2.96 -12.23
N ASP A 34 4.30 -2.23 -13.28
CA ASP A 34 4.70 -0.81 -13.16
C ASP A 34 3.58 0.11 -12.59
N GLU A 35 2.34 -0.36 -12.58
CA GLU A 35 1.18 0.41 -12.12
C GLU A 35 0.47 -0.21 -10.92
N SER A 36 0.81 -1.43 -10.50
CA SER A 36 0.09 -2.13 -9.42
C SER A 36 1.02 -2.81 -8.44
N PHE A 37 0.65 -2.75 -7.16
CA PHE A 37 1.41 -3.32 -6.05
C PHE A 37 0.48 -3.86 -4.97
N ALA A 38 1.02 -4.69 -4.09
CA ALA A 38 0.38 -5.12 -2.85
C ALA A 38 1.08 -4.47 -1.65
N SER A 39 0.30 -4.12 -0.62
CA SER A 39 0.81 -3.70 0.69
C SER A 39 0.23 -4.57 1.79
N CYS A 40 0.99 -4.79 2.86
CA CYS A 40 0.54 -5.47 4.06
C CYS A 40 0.84 -4.66 5.34
N SER A 41 0.12 -4.99 6.41
CA SER A 41 0.19 -4.27 7.68
C SER A 41 -0.08 -5.21 8.85
N THR A 42 0.31 -4.77 10.05
CA THR A 42 -0.07 -5.42 11.31
C THR A 42 -1.59 -5.41 11.55
N ASP A 43 -2.37 -4.67 10.74
CA ASP A 43 -3.83 -4.76 10.70
C ASP A 43 -4.36 -6.05 10.06
N LYS A 44 -3.45 -6.93 9.61
CA LYS A 44 -3.71 -8.27 9.08
C LYS A 44 -4.45 -8.26 7.75
N CYS A 45 -4.49 -7.10 7.09
CA CYS A 45 -5.05 -6.95 5.77
C CYS A 45 -3.94 -6.88 4.72
N ILE A 46 -4.23 -7.42 3.54
CA ILE A 46 -3.43 -7.18 2.33
C ILE A 46 -4.29 -6.35 1.38
N HIS A 47 -3.71 -5.27 0.86
CA HIS A 47 -4.38 -4.39 -0.10
C HIS A 47 -3.64 -4.39 -1.43
N VAL A 48 -4.36 -4.70 -2.51
CA VAL A 48 -3.87 -4.56 -3.89
C VAL A 48 -4.27 -3.20 -4.40
N CYS A 49 -3.30 -2.42 -4.83
CA CYS A 49 -3.43 -1.03 -5.21
C CYS A 49 -3.00 -0.82 -6.65
N LYS A 50 -3.48 0.28 -7.24
CA LYS A 50 -3.07 0.74 -8.56
C LYS A 50 -2.84 2.24 -8.56
N LEU A 51 -1.82 2.68 -9.28
CA LEU A 51 -1.49 4.09 -9.45
C LEU A 51 -2.66 4.85 -10.09
N GLY A 52 -2.94 6.05 -9.58
CA GLY A 52 -4.07 6.88 -9.98
C GLY A 52 -5.43 6.45 -9.41
N VAL A 53 -5.51 5.31 -8.72
CA VAL A 53 -6.74 4.85 -8.04
C VAL A 53 -6.62 5.17 -6.55
N GLU A 54 -7.58 5.90 -5.98
CA GLU A 54 -7.49 6.34 -4.57
C GLU A 54 -7.72 5.22 -3.55
N LYS A 55 -8.42 4.16 -3.95
CA LYS A 55 -8.79 3.04 -3.08
C LYS A 55 -8.16 1.73 -3.57
N PRO A 56 -7.94 0.75 -2.68
CA PRO A 56 -7.50 -0.58 -3.10
C PRO A 56 -8.45 -1.15 -4.16
N ILE A 57 -7.88 -1.76 -5.20
CA ILE A 57 -8.63 -2.56 -6.17
C ILE A 57 -9.22 -3.79 -5.46
N LYS A 58 -8.45 -4.36 -4.52
CA LYS A 58 -8.87 -5.53 -3.76
C LYS A 58 -8.28 -5.50 -2.37
N SER A 59 -9.04 -6.04 -1.42
CA SER A 59 -8.59 -6.27 -0.06
C SER A 59 -8.75 -7.75 0.28
N PHE A 60 -7.73 -8.32 0.91
CA PHE A 60 -7.75 -9.67 1.40
C PHE A 60 -7.69 -9.66 2.93
N TYR A 61 -8.50 -10.52 3.51
CA TYR A 61 -8.64 -10.72 4.94
C TYR A 61 -8.44 -12.20 5.24
N GLY A 62 -7.94 -12.52 6.43
CA GLY A 62 -7.78 -13.91 6.87
C GLY A 62 -6.54 -14.15 7.72
N HIS A 63 -5.52 -13.29 7.63
CA HIS A 63 -4.40 -13.34 8.55
C HIS A 63 -4.92 -13.09 9.98
N THR A 64 -4.54 -13.97 10.91
CA THR A 64 -4.95 -13.89 12.32
C THR A 64 -3.88 -13.27 13.19
N ASN A 65 -2.66 -13.12 12.67
CA ASN A 65 -1.52 -12.47 13.30
C ASN A 65 -0.75 -11.61 12.29
N GLU A 66 0.19 -10.83 12.80
CA GLU A 66 1.25 -10.12 12.07
C GLU A 66 2.30 -11.11 11.53
#